data_AF-C5LQC7-F1
#
_entry.id   AF-C5LQC7-F1
#
_cell.length_a   1.000
_cell.length_b   1.000
_cell.length_c   1.000
_cell.angle_alpha   90.00
_cell.angle_beta   90.00
_cell.angle_gamma   90.00
#
_symmetry.space_group_name_H-M   'P 1'
#
loop_
_entity.id
_entity.type
_entity.pdbx_description
1 polymer ?
#
loop_
_entity_poly.entity_id
_entity_poly.type
_entity_poly.pdbx_seq_one_letter_code
_entity_poly.pdbx_strand_id
1 'polypeptide(L)'
;MASSSLPGNFIVSKGKGDLLMVTLRHPKYPKASCDVYVYGAHVARWTDREGDEISNSNLYMSPIADYGNGKAMRGGVPVCWPQFAGNGPFQKHGFARNTEWELDSYSTEEDPCVTFKLVSNEFTKETMGCPFEFELRYTVTLGGDYLGMHMEVVNTGAEAMQFATALHTYFSVGDIATTTVAGVDEHHYNDTAQGGKDCYDGNSVVEFNEGIVDRVYKQAAGPAHILCDGSKM
;
A
#
# COMPACT_ATOMS: atom_id res chain seq x y z
N MET A 1 -22.64 27.02 10.14
CA MET A 1 -21.44 26.79 9.30
C MET A 1 -21.90 26.04 8.07
N ALA A 2 -21.36 26.36 6.88
CA ALA A 2 -21.90 25.83 5.63
C ALA A 2 -21.59 24.33 5.48
N SER A 3 -22.65 23.53 5.30
CA SER A 3 -22.53 22.14 4.84
C SER A 3 -22.21 22.15 3.36
N SER A 4 -20.94 22.34 3.00
CA SER A 4 -20.46 22.02 1.66
C SER A 4 -20.58 20.51 1.46
N SER A 5 -21.57 20.08 0.68
CA SER A 5 -21.64 18.70 0.22
C SER A 5 -20.35 18.39 -0.54
N LEU A 6 -19.61 17.37 -0.08
CA LEU A 6 -18.45 16.88 -0.82
C LEU A 6 -18.88 16.53 -2.25
N PRO A 7 -18.08 16.86 -3.28
CA PRO A 7 -18.42 16.53 -4.66
C PRO A 7 -18.48 15.00 -4.83
N GLY A 8 -19.37 14.50 -5.69
CA GLY A 8 -19.72 13.06 -5.75
C GLY A 8 -18.59 12.10 -6.15
N ASN A 9 -17.40 12.62 -6.44
CA ASN A 9 -16.16 11.91 -6.71
C ASN A 9 -15.20 11.79 -5.50
N PHE A 10 -15.52 12.41 -4.36
CA PHE A 10 -14.82 12.24 -3.09
C PHE A 10 -15.84 11.95 -1.98
N ILE A 11 -15.89 10.70 -1.51
CA ILE A 11 -16.93 10.24 -0.58
C ILE A 11 -16.27 9.79 0.72
N VAL A 12 -16.56 10.48 1.82
CA VAL A 12 -16.18 10.05 3.17
C VAL A 12 -17.32 9.21 3.75
N SER A 13 -17.02 7.99 4.17
CA SER A 13 -18.02 7.01 4.63
C SER A 13 -17.46 6.06 5.71
N LYS A 14 -18.29 5.15 6.19
CA LYS A 14 -17.89 4.06 7.09
C LYS A 14 -17.74 2.77 6.28
N GLY A 15 -16.53 2.21 6.28
CA GLY A 15 -16.21 0.94 5.65
C GLY A 15 -16.49 -0.27 6.55
N LYS A 16 -15.84 -1.40 6.23
CA LYS A 16 -15.86 -2.58 7.11
C LYS A 16 -15.20 -2.25 8.46
N GLY A 17 -15.71 -2.86 9.54
CA GLY A 17 -15.28 -2.58 10.90
C GLY A 17 -15.69 -1.21 11.45
N ASP A 18 -16.62 -0.50 10.79
CA ASP A 18 -17.00 0.89 11.12
C ASP A 18 -15.80 1.86 11.14
N LEU A 19 -14.77 1.57 10.33
CA LEU A 19 -13.63 2.47 10.15
C LEU A 19 -13.95 3.57 9.14
N LEU A 20 -13.34 4.74 9.33
CA LEU A 20 -13.47 5.86 8.40
C LEU A 20 -12.75 5.51 7.08
N MET A 21 -13.43 5.75 5.96
CA MET A 21 -12.95 5.39 4.62
C MET A 21 -13.27 6.51 3.63
N VAL A 22 -12.30 6.80 2.75
CA VAL A 22 -12.44 7.70 1.60
C VAL A 22 -12.57 6.86 0.34
N THR A 23 -13.60 7.12 -0.46
CA THR A 23 -13.73 6.60 -1.83
C THR A 23 -13.47 7.74 -2.82
N LEU A 24 -12.47 7.56 -3.67
CA LEU A 24 -12.24 8.36 -4.87
C LEU A 24 -12.95 7.73 -6.07
N ARG A 25 -13.51 8.54 -6.96
CA ARG A 25 -14.05 8.12 -8.27
C ARG A 25 -13.55 9.05 -9.36
N HIS A 26 -13.07 8.52 -10.47
CA HIS A 26 -12.51 9.36 -11.52
C HIS A 26 -13.63 10.10 -12.29
N PRO A 27 -13.60 11.44 -12.42
CA PRO A 27 -14.71 12.21 -13.00
C PRO A 27 -15.00 11.86 -14.48
N LYS A 28 -13.95 11.50 -15.24
CA LYS A 28 -14.04 11.08 -16.65
C LYS A 28 -14.30 9.57 -16.86
N TYR A 29 -13.99 8.72 -15.88
CA TYR A 29 -13.97 7.26 -16.03
C TYR A 29 -14.74 6.63 -14.88
N PRO A 30 -16.08 6.47 -14.97
CA PRO A 30 -16.91 6.10 -13.82
C PRO A 30 -16.55 4.78 -13.13
N LYS A 31 -15.91 3.86 -13.87
CA LYS A 31 -15.39 2.58 -13.39
C LYS A 31 -14.10 2.70 -12.57
N ALA A 32 -13.29 3.73 -12.82
CA ALA A 32 -12.05 3.94 -12.11
C ALA A 32 -12.36 4.50 -10.71
N SER A 33 -11.97 3.76 -9.67
CA SER A 33 -12.30 4.09 -8.29
C SER A 33 -11.25 3.52 -7.31
N CYS A 34 -11.12 4.16 -6.15
CA CYS A 34 -10.17 3.74 -5.11
C CYS A 34 -10.79 3.93 -3.73
N ASP A 35 -10.69 2.91 -2.86
CA ASP A 35 -11.15 2.98 -1.47
C ASP A 35 -9.95 2.91 -0.53
N VAL A 36 -9.79 3.94 0.31
CA VAL A 36 -8.68 4.09 1.25
C VAL A 36 -9.22 4.29 2.67
N TYR A 37 -8.83 3.44 3.60
CA TYR A 37 -9.16 3.59 5.01
C TYR A 37 -8.21 4.61 5.65
N VAL A 38 -8.76 5.47 6.51
CA VAL A 38 -7.96 6.45 7.28
C VAL A 38 -7.05 5.72 8.28
N TYR A 39 -7.56 4.63 8.87
CA TYR A 39 -6.75 3.70 9.66
C TYR A 39 -5.66 3.06 8.79
N GLY A 40 -4.40 3.32 9.15
CA GLY A 40 -3.21 2.87 8.43
C GLY A 40 -2.98 3.52 7.05
N ALA A 41 -3.76 4.56 6.69
CA ALA A 41 -3.84 5.14 5.34
C ALA A 41 -3.94 4.05 4.25
N HIS A 42 -4.75 3.02 4.52
CA HIS A 42 -4.66 1.73 3.87
C HIS A 42 -5.55 1.65 2.63
N VAL A 43 -4.94 1.55 1.44
CA VAL A 43 -5.67 1.32 0.19
C VAL A 43 -6.21 -0.11 0.19
N ALA A 44 -7.53 -0.25 0.21
CA ALA A 44 -8.20 -1.56 0.27
C ALA A 44 -8.83 -1.99 -1.06
N ARG A 45 -9.13 -1.04 -1.95
CA ARG A 45 -9.67 -1.33 -3.29
C ARG A 45 -9.14 -0.34 -4.31
N TRP A 46 -8.84 -0.83 -5.50
CA TRP A 46 -8.62 -0.03 -6.69
C TRP A 46 -9.22 -0.73 -7.93
N THR A 47 -9.82 0.05 -8.81
CA THR A 47 -10.21 -0.32 -10.18
C THR A 47 -9.78 0.79 -11.14
N ASP A 48 -9.34 0.40 -12.33
CA ASP A 48 -9.09 1.30 -13.47
C ASP A 48 -10.38 1.56 -14.29
N ARG A 49 -10.24 2.22 -15.44
CA ARG A 49 -11.36 2.60 -16.33
C ARG A 49 -12.05 1.41 -17.01
N GLU A 50 -11.39 0.26 -17.12
CA GLU A 50 -11.93 -0.94 -17.80
C GLU A 50 -12.59 -1.89 -16.79
N GLY A 51 -12.20 -1.83 -15.51
CA GLY A 51 -12.80 -2.58 -14.40
C GLY A 51 -14.33 -2.49 -14.30
N ASP A 52 -14.96 -3.41 -13.57
CA ASP A 52 -16.42 -3.44 -13.38
C ASP A 52 -16.78 -3.14 -11.91
N GLU A 53 -17.92 -2.48 -11.68
CA GLU A 53 -18.41 -2.19 -10.32
C GLU A 53 -18.78 -3.48 -9.56
N ILE A 54 -19.01 -4.59 -10.27
CA ILE A 54 -19.55 -5.84 -9.71
C ILE A 54 -18.45 -6.88 -9.41
N SER A 55 -17.38 -6.95 -10.21
CA SER A 55 -16.16 -7.75 -9.96
C SER A 55 -15.06 -7.44 -10.98
N ASN A 56 -13.78 -7.23 -10.67
CA ASN A 56 -13.04 -7.38 -9.42
C ASN A 56 -12.27 -6.07 -9.07
N SER A 57 -11.48 -6.09 -7.98
CA SER A 57 -10.43 -5.09 -7.75
C SER A 57 -9.07 -5.60 -8.23
N ASN A 58 -8.23 -4.68 -8.68
CA ASN A 58 -6.82 -4.93 -9.01
C ASN A 58 -5.98 -5.24 -7.74
N LEU A 59 -6.53 -4.99 -6.56
CA LEU A 59 -5.93 -5.31 -5.26
C LEU A 59 -6.67 -6.48 -4.59
N TYR A 60 -5.91 -7.42 -4.03
CA TYR A 60 -6.44 -8.52 -3.23
C TYR A 60 -6.68 -8.09 -1.78
N MET A 61 -7.91 -8.24 -1.29
CA MET A 61 -8.24 -8.18 0.14
C MET A 61 -8.65 -9.55 0.65
N SER A 62 -8.13 -9.94 1.81
CA SER A 62 -8.50 -11.22 2.43
C SER A 62 -9.98 -11.23 2.85
N PRO A 63 -10.77 -12.24 2.47
CA PRO A 63 -12.19 -12.34 2.87
C PRO A 63 -12.41 -12.35 4.38
N ILE A 64 -11.39 -12.78 5.13
CA ILE A 64 -11.36 -12.85 6.60
C ILE A 64 -10.41 -11.78 7.19
N ALA A 65 -10.19 -10.65 6.53
CA ALA A 65 -9.39 -9.56 7.09
C ALA A 65 -10.04 -9.00 8.37
N ASP A 66 -9.24 -8.85 9.43
CA ASP A 66 -9.61 -8.04 10.59
C ASP A 66 -9.52 -6.55 10.20
N TYR A 67 -10.52 -5.76 10.60
CA TYR A 67 -10.55 -4.31 10.40
C TYR A 67 -10.42 -3.63 11.77
N GLY A 68 -9.34 -2.86 11.97
CA GLY A 68 -9.11 -2.06 13.18
C GLY A 68 -8.52 -2.83 14.35
N ASN A 69 -8.84 -2.42 15.59
CA ASN A 69 -8.39 -3.03 16.84
C ASN A 69 -6.85 -3.15 16.98
N GLY A 70 -6.09 -2.17 16.48
CA GLY A 70 -4.63 -2.18 16.55
C GLY A 70 -3.95 -3.16 15.58
N LYS A 71 -4.69 -3.85 14.71
CA LYS A 71 -4.16 -4.81 13.74
C LYS A 71 -4.12 -4.25 12.32
N ALA A 72 -3.04 -4.54 11.61
CA ALA A 72 -2.95 -4.30 10.18
C ALA A 72 -3.98 -5.13 9.41
N MET A 73 -4.67 -4.51 8.45
CA MET A 73 -5.53 -5.21 7.49
C MET A 73 -4.71 -6.15 6.60
N ARG A 74 -5.29 -7.31 6.25
CA ARG A 74 -4.66 -8.34 5.41
C ARG A 74 -5.12 -8.23 3.95
N GLY A 75 -4.21 -7.78 3.08
CA GLY A 75 -4.48 -7.46 1.69
C GLY A 75 -4.19 -5.98 1.41
N GLY A 76 -4.62 -5.47 0.26
CA GLY A 76 -4.58 -4.04 -0.07
C GLY A 76 -3.15 -3.51 -0.15
N VAL A 77 -2.93 -2.32 0.42
CA VAL A 77 -1.59 -1.69 0.52
C VAL A 77 -1.33 -1.25 1.97
N PRO A 78 -0.80 -2.14 2.85
CA PRO A 78 -0.29 -1.76 4.16
C PRO A 78 1.00 -0.94 4.03
N VAL A 79 1.04 0.22 4.70
CA VAL A 79 2.25 1.05 4.84
C VAL A 79 3.16 0.45 5.92
N CYS A 80 4.32 -0.06 5.51
CA CYS A 80 5.36 -0.55 6.43
C CYS A 80 6.28 0.60 6.79
N TRP A 81 6.26 1.08 8.05
CA TRP A 81 7.15 2.13 8.55
C TRP A 81 7.14 2.14 10.10
N PRO A 82 8.27 2.40 10.80
CA PRO A 82 9.62 2.74 10.30
C PRO A 82 10.50 1.51 10.00
N GLN A 83 9.92 0.32 9.88
CA GLN A 83 10.65 -0.93 9.72
C GLN A 83 10.07 -1.77 8.58
N PHE A 84 10.93 -2.44 7.84
CA PHE A 84 10.55 -3.52 6.93
C PHE A 84 10.92 -4.88 7.55
N ALA A 85 10.08 -5.89 7.32
CA ALA A 85 10.20 -7.22 7.94
C ALA A 85 10.45 -7.14 9.46
N GLY A 86 11.33 -8.00 10.00
CA GLY A 86 11.77 -7.99 11.40
C GLY A 86 13.12 -7.29 11.62
N ASN A 87 13.54 -6.42 10.70
CA ASN A 87 14.93 -5.94 10.62
C ASN A 87 15.17 -4.71 11.52
N GLY A 88 14.78 -4.78 12.80
CA GLY A 88 14.93 -3.68 13.74
C GLY A 88 14.18 -3.90 15.07
N PRO A 89 14.10 -2.88 15.93
CA PRO A 89 13.51 -2.97 17.27
C PRO A 89 11.98 -2.90 17.31
N PHE A 90 11.32 -2.56 16.20
CA PHE A 90 9.87 -2.42 16.13
C PHE A 90 9.19 -3.76 15.85
N GLN A 91 7.87 -3.81 16.03
CA GLN A 91 7.05 -4.93 15.56
C GLN A 91 7.25 -5.17 14.05
N LYS A 92 6.95 -6.38 13.55
CA LYS A 92 7.16 -6.73 12.14
C LYS A 92 6.44 -5.73 11.23
N HIS A 93 7.17 -5.11 10.30
CA HIS A 93 6.74 -4.02 9.41
C HIS A 93 6.41 -2.66 10.07
N GLY A 94 6.84 -2.43 11.31
CA GLY A 94 6.57 -1.18 12.03
C GLY A 94 5.07 -1.01 12.38
N PHE A 95 4.66 0.23 12.63
CA PHE A 95 3.36 0.56 13.24
C PHE A 95 2.47 1.49 12.41
N ALA A 96 2.95 2.02 11.28
CA ALA A 96 2.18 2.97 10.46
C ALA A 96 0.83 2.40 9.99
N ARG A 97 0.82 1.15 9.52
CA ARG A 97 -0.38 0.34 9.18
C ARG A 97 -1.29 -0.06 10.37
N ASN A 98 -0.92 0.28 11.61
CA ASN A 98 -1.63 -0.08 12.85
C ASN A 98 -2.20 1.15 13.59
N THR A 99 -2.05 2.36 13.03
CA THR A 99 -2.36 3.64 13.67
C THR A 99 -3.40 4.40 12.85
N GLU A 100 -4.24 5.24 13.49
CA GLU A 100 -5.14 6.15 12.77
C GLU A 100 -4.34 7.32 12.19
N TRP A 101 -4.52 7.64 10.91
CA TRP A 101 -3.90 8.81 10.29
C TRP A 101 -4.89 10.00 10.29
N GLU A 102 -4.40 11.19 9.98
CA GLU A 102 -5.26 12.34 9.67
C GLU A 102 -5.57 12.37 8.17
N LEU A 103 -6.82 12.68 7.79
CA LEU A 103 -7.15 13.11 6.43
C LEU A 103 -6.71 14.57 6.27
N ASP A 104 -5.64 14.81 5.53
CA ASP A 104 -4.95 16.11 5.47
C ASP A 104 -5.48 17.01 4.35
N SER A 105 -5.50 16.49 3.13
CA SER A 105 -5.86 17.25 1.92
C SER A 105 -6.38 16.34 0.82
N TYR A 106 -7.11 16.89 -0.15
CA TYR A 106 -7.62 16.15 -1.31
C TYR A 106 -7.82 17.07 -2.52
N SER A 107 -7.84 16.48 -3.71
CA SER A 107 -8.26 17.11 -4.96
C SER A 107 -9.27 16.22 -5.69
N THR A 108 -10.17 16.85 -6.44
CA THR A 108 -11.20 16.17 -7.24
C THR A 108 -11.17 16.57 -8.71
N GLU A 109 -10.10 17.26 -9.13
CA GLU A 109 -9.86 17.74 -10.48
C GLU A 109 -8.89 16.80 -11.22
N GLU A 110 -9.08 16.66 -12.54
CA GLU A 110 -8.35 15.75 -13.43
C GLU A 110 -8.26 14.30 -12.90
N ASP A 111 -7.16 13.94 -12.25
CA ASP A 111 -6.92 12.68 -11.55
C ASP A 111 -7.11 12.90 -10.02
N PRO A 112 -8.26 12.52 -9.42
CA PRO A 112 -8.54 12.80 -8.02
C PRO A 112 -7.50 12.22 -7.07
N CYS A 113 -7.19 12.94 -5.99
CA CYS A 113 -6.20 12.48 -5.01
C CYS A 113 -6.62 12.76 -3.57
N VAL A 114 -6.02 12.02 -2.64
CA VAL A 114 -6.17 12.20 -1.20
C VAL A 114 -4.82 12.03 -0.52
N THR A 115 -4.51 12.91 0.43
CA THR A 115 -3.30 12.83 1.27
C THR A 115 -3.70 12.54 2.70
N PHE A 116 -3.05 11.53 3.27
CA PHE A 116 -3.10 11.21 4.70
C PHE A 116 -1.81 11.64 5.38
N LYS A 117 -1.90 12.06 6.64
CA LYS A 117 -0.75 12.52 7.44
C LYS A 117 -0.65 11.76 8.76
N LEU A 118 0.56 11.37 9.17
CA LEU A 118 0.84 10.82 10.50
C LEU A 118 2.04 11.56 11.10
N VAL A 119 1.81 12.29 12.19
CA VAL A 119 2.83 13.06 12.92
C VAL A 119 3.18 12.35 14.22
N SER A 120 4.46 12.40 14.62
CA SER A 120 4.92 11.93 15.92
C SER A 120 4.16 12.62 17.07
N ASN A 121 3.66 11.82 18.00
CA ASN A 121 2.94 12.26 19.20
C ASN A 121 3.24 11.33 20.39
N GLU A 122 2.61 11.59 21.55
CA GLU A 122 2.76 10.79 22.77
C GLU A 122 2.44 9.31 22.54
N PHE A 123 1.41 8.97 21.76
CA PHE A 123 1.08 7.59 21.43
C PHE A 123 2.17 6.90 20.60
N THR A 124 2.70 7.54 19.55
CA THR A 124 3.79 6.95 18.76
C THR A 124 5.08 6.81 19.56
N LYS A 125 5.30 7.70 20.55
CA LYS A 125 6.49 7.69 21.40
C LYS A 125 6.40 6.65 22.51
N GLU A 126 5.32 6.67 23.29
CA GLU A 126 5.17 5.86 24.50
C GLU A 126 4.54 4.49 24.22
N THR A 127 3.57 4.40 23.30
CA THR A 127 2.90 3.12 22.99
C THR A 127 3.61 2.35 21.88
N MET A 128 4.08 3.03 20.83
CA MET A 128 4.79 2.38 19.71
C MET A 128 6.33 2.39 19.88
N GLY A 129 6.85 3.04 20.93
CA GLY A 129 8.28 3.06 21.25
C GLY A 129 9.14 3.82 20.23
N CYS A 130 8.57 4.72 19.43
CA CYS A 130 9.33 5.48 18.43
C CYS A 130 10.06 6.66 19.09
N PRO A 131 11.41 6.71 19.05
CA PRO A 131 12.16 7.80 19.68
C PRO A 131 12.23 9.06 18.80
N PHE A 132 11.78 8.98 17.55
CA PHE A 132 11.95 10.03 16.54
C PHE A 132 10.76 11.00 16.50
N GLU A 133 11.05 12.27 16.19
CA GLU A 133 10.06 13.26 15.77
C GLU A 133 9.97 13.22 14.23
N PHE A 134 8.77 13.03 13.70
CA PHE A 134 8.57 12.77 12.27
C PHE A 134 7.21 13.25 11.78
N GLU A 135 7.12 13.46 10.47
CA GLU A 135 5.86 13.57 9.73
C GLU A 135 5.91 12.63 8.52
N LEU A 136 4.89 11.80 8.37
CA LEU A 136 4.64 10.99 7.18
C LEU A 136 3.51 11.64 6.40
N ARG A 137 3.63 11.72 5.07
CA ARG A 137 2.51 12.00 4.19
C ARG A 137 2.37 10.90 3.16
N TYR A 138 1.15 10.41 2.97
CA TYR A 138 0.84 9.39 1.99
C TYR A 138 -0.27 9.89 1.06
N THR A 139 0.11 10.21 -0.18
CA THR A 139 -0.81 10.67 -1.22
C THR A 139 -1.18 9.53 -2.16
N VAL A 140 -2.48 9.28 -2.30
CA VAL A 140 -3.06 8.32 -3.24
C VAL A 140 -3.77 9.10 -4.34
N THR A 141 -3.36 8.91 -5.59
CA THR A 141 -3.90 9.56 -6.78
C THR A 141 -4.53 8.52 -7.69
N LEU A 142 -5.80 8.72 -8.04
CA LEU A 142 -6.56 7.86 -8.94
C LEU A 142 -6.57 8.46 -10.34
N GLY A 143 -5.79 7.87 -11.24
CA GLY A 143 -5.92 8.11 -12.67
C GLY A 143 -6.91 7.16 -13.33
N GLY A 144 -7.10 7.32 -14.65
CA GLY A 144 -7.92 6.40 -15.44
C GLY A 144 -7.37 4.98 -15.52
N ASP A 145 -6.06 4.85 -15.78
CA ASP A 145 -5.38 3.56 -16.02
C ASP A 145 -4.36 3.22 -14.93
N TYR A 146 -4.27 4.02 -13.86
CA TYR A 146 -3.21 3.91 -12.87
C TYR A 146 -3.65 4.34 -11.47
N LEU A 147 -2.94 3.82 -10.46
CA LEU A 147 -3.00 4.30 -9.08
C LEU A 147 -1.62 4.84 -8.68
N GLY A 148 -1.52 6.16 -8.53
CA GLY A 148 -0.33 6.81 -7.97
C GLY A 148 -0.33 6.67 -6.46
N MET A 149 0.81 6.27 -5.89
CA MET A 149 1.00 6.14 -4.44
C MET A 149 2.34 6.76 -4.07
N HIS A 150 2.31 7.90 -3.38
CA HIS A 150 3.50 8.67 -3.01
C HIS A 150 3.64 8.74 -1.49
N MET A 151 4.78 8.30 -0.96
CA MET A 151 5.10 8.29 0.47
C MET A 151 6.25 9.24 0.76
N GLU A 152 5.94 10.35 1.43
CA GLU A 152 6.92 11.32 1.96
C GLU A 152 7.22 10.99 3.43
N VAL A 153 8.50 11.08 3.81
CA VAL A 153 8.98 10.89 5.19
C VAL A 153 9.85 12.09 5.55
N VAL A 154 9.38 12.90 6.49
CA VAL A 154 10.09 14.08 7.00
C VAL A 154 10.61 13.78 8.40
N ASN A 155 11.92 13.91 8.58
CA ASN A 155 12.51 13.99 9.92
C ASN A 155 12.30 15.41 10.45
N THR A 156 11.46 15.58 11.47
CA THR A 156 11.19 16.90 12.07
C THR A 156 12.02 17.15 13.33
N GLY A 157 12.69 16.12 13.86
CA GLY A 157 13.56 16.19 15.01
C GLY A 157 15.00 16.63 14.69
N ALA A 158 15.78 16.86 15.75
CA ALA A 158 17.19 17.23 15.66
C ALA A 158 18.14 16.05 15.38
N GLU A 159 17.73 14.82 15.71
CA GLU A 159 18.55 13.62 15.62
C GLU A 159 18.39 12.90 14.27
N ALA A 160 19.40 12.13 13.86
CA ALA A 160 19.33 11.36 12.61
C ALA A 160 18.34 10.19 12.72
N MET A 161 17.25 10.24 11.94
CA MET A 161 16.23 9.19 11.89
C MET A 161 16.63 8.05 10.94
N GLN A 162 16.92 6.86 11.51
CA GLN A 162 17.06 5.62 10.74
C GLN A 162 15.70 4.94 10.58
N PHE A 163 15.31 4.62 9.35
CA PHE A 163 14.06 3.93 9.04
C PHE A 163 14.18 3.08 7.77
N ALA A 164 13.24 2.17 7.58
CA ALA A 164 12.90 1.54 6.32
C ALA A 164 11.41 1.77 6.02
N THR A 165 11.05 1.82 4.74
CA THR A 165 9.66 1.97 4.28
C THR A 165 9.32 0.97 3.19
N ALA A 166 8.06 0.54 3.11
CA ALA A 166 7.53 -0.22 1.98
C ALA A 166 6.01 -0.05 1.84
N LEU A 167 5.52 0.01 0.60
CA LEU A 167 4.11 -0.16 0.27
C LEU A 167 3.88 -1.66 -0.03
N HIS A 168 3.24 -2.38 0.89
CA HIS A 168 3.17 -3.85 0.84
C HIS A 168 2.01 -4.35 -0.04
N THR A 169 1.99 -3.92 -1.30
CA THR A 169 0.87 -4.12 -2.23
C THR A 169 0.54 -5.60 -2.47
N TYR A 170 -0.71 -5.97 -2.22
CA TYR A 170 -1.30 -7.25 -2.60
C TYR A 170 -2.10 -7.08 -3.89
N PHE A 171 -1.54 -7.52 -5.01
CA PHE A 171 -2.27 -7.53 -6.28
C PHE A 171 -3.25 -8.72 -6.34
N SER A 172 -4.38 -8.51 -7.03
CA SER A 172 -5.34 -9.57 -7.32
C SER A 172 -4.92 -10.31 -8.58
N VAL A 173 -4.87 -11.65 -8.54
CA VAL A 173 -4.49 -12.51 -9.67
C VAL A 173 -5.49 -13.65 -9.82
N GLY A 174 -5.61 -14.22 -11.02
CA GLY A 174 -6.55 -15.31 -11.32
C GLY A 174 -6.10 -16.64 -10.73
N ASP A 175 -5.01 -17.19 -11.26
CA ASP A 175 -4.33 -18.37 -10.72
C ASP A 175 -2.85 -18.05 -10.50
N ILE A 176 -2.36 -18.31 -9.28
CA ILE A 176 -0.95 -18.11 -8.93
C ILE A 176 -0.03 -19.08 -9.69
N ALA A 177 -0.54 -20.24 -10.12
CA ALA A 177 0.23 -21.23 -10.88
C ALA A 177 0.51 -20.82 -12.33
N THR A 178 -0.27 -19.89 -12.90
CA THR A 178 -0.04 -19.30 -14.24
C THR A 178 0.42 -17.84 -14.19
N THR A 179 0.58 -17.29 -13.00
CA THR A 179 1.09 -15.93 -12.78
C THR A 179 2.61 -15.92 -12.76
N THR A 180 3.22 -14.92 -13.39
CA THR A 180 4.67 -14.65 -13.30
C THR A 180 4.97 -13.17 -13.07
N VAL A 181 6.18 -12.85 -12.58
CA VAL A 181 6.66 -11.46 -12.46
C VAL A 181 7.91 -11.25 -13.32
N ALA A 182 7.87 -10.30 -14.25
CA ALA A 182 8.99 -9.89 -15.10
C ALA A 182 9.57 -8.53 -14.67
N GLY A 183 10.79 -8.19 -15.11
CA GLY A 183 11.42 -6.88 -14.82
C GLY A 183 12.16 -6.80 -13.48
N VAL A 184 12.37 -7.94 -12.84
CA VAL A 184 13.20 -8.11 -11.62
C VAL A 184 14.39 -9.05 -11.86
N ASP A 185 14.58 -9.47 -13.11
CA ASP A 185 15.66 -10.28 -13.65
C ASP A 185 17.03 -9.59 -13.55
N GLU A 186 18.13 -10.37 -13.59
CA GLU A 186 19.53 -9.92 -13.46
C GLU A 186 19.93 -9.27 -12.12
N HIS A 187 19.07 -9.35 -11.09
CA HIS A 187 19.36 -8.78 -9.76
C HIS A 187 19.74 -9.86 -8.72
N HIS A 188 20.62 -9.50 -7.79
CA HIS A 188 20.79 -10.24 -6.54
C HIS A 188 19.57 -10.03 -5.63
N TYR A 189 19.15 -11.08 -4.92
CA TYR A 189 18.07 -11.01 -3.95
C TYR A 189 18.42 -11.76 -2.66
N ASN A 190 17.86 -11.32 -1.53
CA ASN A 190 17.83 -12.12 -0.31
C ASN A 190 16.57 -12.97 -0.29
N ASP A 191 16.72 -14.29 -0.25
CA ASP A 191 15.61 -15.25 -0.12
C ASP A 191 15.33 -15.53 1.35
N THR A 192 14.26 -14.93 1.90
CA THR A 192 13.87 -15.08 3.30
C THR A 192 13.17 -16.41 3.58
N ALA A 193 12.57 -17.06 2.57
CA ALA A 193 12.09 -18.44 2.69
C ALA A 193 13.26 -19.44 2.89
N GLN A 194 14.43 -19.14 2.31
CA GLN A 194 15.69 -19.86 2.50
C GLN A 194 16.60 -19.23 3.58
N GLY A 195 16.03 -18.57 4.58
CA GLY A 195 16.78 -18.08 5.76
C GLY A 195 17.62 -16.81 5.52
N GLY A 196 17.29 -16.02 4.49
CA GLY A 196 17.97 -14.77 4.14
C GLY A 196 19.17 -14.93 3.21
N LYS A 197 19.35 -16.11 2.61
CA LYS A 197 20.45 -16.43 1.69
C LYS A 197 20.53 -15.42 0.54
N ASP A 198 21.74 -14.97 0.21
CA ASP A 198 21.98 -14.19 -1.01
C ASP A 198 21.96 -15.11 -2.24
N CYS A 199 21.13 -14.76 -3.21
CA CYS A 199 20.87 -15.51 -4.43
C CYS A 199 20.93 -14.55 -5.64
N TYR A 200 21.05 -15.12 -6.83
CA TYR A 200 21.01 -14.39 -8.11
C TYR A 200 19.91 -14.99 -8.98
N ASP A 201 19.10 -14.15 -9.64
CA ASP A 201 18.10 -14.62 -10.61
C ASP A 201 18.60 -14.39 -12.04
N GLY A 202 18.86 -15.48 -12.76
CA GLY A 202 19.20 -15.45 -14.18
C GLY A 202 18.01 -15.71 -15.11
N ASN A 203 16.81 -15.88 -14.55
CA ASN A 203 15.59 -16.09 -15.31
C ASN A 203 14.96 -14.74 -15.69
N SER A 204 14.31 -14.65 -16.84
CA SER A 204 13.59 -13.44 -17.29
C SER A 204 12.26 -13.21 -16.56
N VAL A 205 11.79 -14.19 -15.77
CA VAL A 205 10.57 -14.13 -14.97
C VAL A 205 10.73 -14.90 -13.66
N VAL A 206 9.97 -14.49 -12.65
CA VAL A 206 9.76 -15.20 -11.39
C VAL A 206 8.46 -15.99 -11.48
N GLU A 207 8.53 -17.28 -11.18
CA GLU A 207 7.40 -18.21 -11.12
C GLU A 207 7.02 -18.53 -9.66
N PHE A 208 5.77 -18.93 -9.42
CA PHE A 208 5.22 -19.23 -8.09
C PHE A 208 4.66 -20.67 -7.99
N ASN A 209 5.03 -21.53 -8.92
CA ASN A 209 4.63 -22.93 -9.02
C ASN A 209 5.40 -23.86 -8.04
N GLU A 210 6.61 -23.48 -7.62
CA GLU A 210 7.47 -24.27 -6.73
C GLU A 210 7.59 -23.66 -5.32
N GLY A 211 6.56 -23.88 -4.49
CA GLY A 211 6.62 -23.60 -3.05
C GLY A 211 6.40 -22.13 -2.65
N ILE A 212 7.06 -21.68 -1.59
CA ILE A 212 6.90 -20.32 -1.03
C ILE A 212 8.01 -19.42 -1.57
N VAL A 213 7.64 -18.35 -2.25
CA VAL A 213 8.54 -17.28 -2.70
C VAL A 213 8.47 -16.11 -1.72
N ASP A 214 9.59 -15.76 -1.10
CA ASP A 214 9.76 -14.54 -0.30
C ASP A 214 11.17 -13.99 -0.58
N ARG A 215 11.26 -13.01 -1.48
CA ARG A 215 12.51 -12.54 -2.10
C ARG A 215 12.61 -11.02 -2.06
N VAL A 216 13.71 -10.50 -1.52
CA VAL A 216 14.03 -9.07 -1.49
C VAL A 216 15.08 -8.77 -2.55
N TYR A 217 14.63 -8.38 -3.74
CA TYR A 217 15.48 -7.97 -4.86
C TYR A 217 16.20 -6.65 -4.57
N LYS A 218 17.52 -6.62 -4.81
CA LYS A 218 18.38 -5.46 -4.56
C LYS A 218 18.49 -4.62 -5.83
N GLN A 219 18.52 -3.30 -5.68
CA GLN A 219 18.79 -2.34 -6.77
C GLN A 219 17.80 -2.40 -7.96
N ALA A 220 16.62 -3.01 -7.79
CA ALA A 220 15.56 -3.02 -8.78
C ALA A 220 15.12 -1.58 -9.12
N ALA A 221 15.58 -1.09 -10.28
CA ALA A 221 15.40 0.29 -10.73
C ALA A 221 14.36 0.44 -11.87
N GLY A 222 13.87 -0.68 -12.41
CA GLY A 222 12.89 -0.73 -13.50
C GLY A 222 11.48 -1.07 -13.02
N PRO A 223 10.49 -1.01 -13.93
CA PRO A 223 9.13 -1.48 -13.65
C PRO A 223 9.09 -3.01 -13.58
N ALA A 224 8.49 -3.55 -12.51
CA ALA A 224 8.07 -4.93 -12.47
C ALA A 224 6.70 -5.08 -13.15
N HIS A 225 6.46 -6.22 -13.82
CA HIS A 225 5.20 -6.54 -14.49
C HIS A 225 4.64 -7.86 -13.98
N ILE A 226 3.38 -7.86 -13.54
CA ILE A 226 2.64 -9.09 -13.24
C ILE A 226 1.98 -9.56 -14.53
N LEU A 227 2.27 -10.81 -14.91
CA LEU A 227 1.76 -11.43 -16.12
C LEU A 227 0.80 -12.57 -15.73
N CYS A 228 -0.48 -12.41 -16.07
CA CYS A 228 -1.52 -13.42 -15.90
C CYS A 228 -1.75 -14.11 -17.25
N ASP A 229 -1.59 -15.44 -17.32
CA ASP A 229 -1.73 -16.24 -18.55
C ASP A 229 -0.87 -15.72 -19.74
N GLY A 230 0.27 -15.09 -19.43
CA GLY A 230 1.17 -14.47 -20.42
C GLY A 230 0.73 -13.08 -20.92
N SER A 231 -0.38 -12.53 -20.41
CA SER A 231 -0.86 -11.17 -20.69
C SER A 231 -0.53 -10.20 -19.54
N LYS A 232 -0.25 -8.93 -19.85
CA LYS A 232 0.03 -7.90 -18.84
C LYS A 232 -1.26 -7.45 -18.15
N MET A 233 -1.23 -7.35 -16.82
CA MET A 233 -2.06 -6.39 -16.07
C MET A 233 -1.36 -5.03 -16.00
#